data_AF-A0A6C0B6W9-F1
#
_entry.id   AF-A0A6C0B6W9-F1
#
_cell.length_a   1.000
_cell.length_b   1.000
_cell.length_c   1.000
_cell.angle_alpha   90.00
_cell.angle_beta   90.00
_cell.angle_gamma   90.00
#
_symmetry.space_group_name_H-M   'P 1'
#
loop_
_entity.id
_entity.type
_entity.pdbx_description
1 polymer ?
#
loop_
_entity_poly.entity_id
_entity_poly.type
_entity_poly.pdbx_seq_one_letter_code
_entity_poly.pdbx_strand_id
1 'polypeptide(L)'
;MIARFGDRTYGKDGNKLLVWDSGWDTFRPVDKIVWNPVRKDVQLLYGQLCSELFDTNYGFGDVQDECVEFTDKFISDIESAPVLETIDEFWAWTGQPTEWFYDRQIVLHPCSQKKPSRAEYLHIMNLRAKTAKRIPRQIRGTLKRRKQ
;
A
#
# COMPACT_ATOMS: atom_id res chain seq x y z
N MET A 1 13.90 11.64 2.29
CA MET A 1 13.25 11.36 3.60
C MET A 1 13.07 9.87 3.72
N ILE A 2 13.23 9.30 4.91
CA ILE A 2 13.04 7.87 5.16
C ILE A 2 11.90 7.62 6.14
N ALA A 3 11.23 6.48 6.04
CA ALA A 3 10.19 6.05 6.95
C ALA A 3 10.11 4.52 7.01
N ARG A 4 9.66 3.97 8.14
CA ARG A 4 9.45 2.54 8.33
C ARG A 4 7.98 2.19 8.25
N PHE A 5 7.64 1.12 7.55
CA PHE A 5 6.29 0.58 7.52
C PHE A 5 6.36 -0.95 7.46
N GLY A 6 5.74 -1.62 8.44
CA GLY A 6 5.99 -3.03 8.70
C GLY A 6 7.47 -3.29 8.94
N ASP A 7 8.03 -4.27 8.25
CA ASP A 7 9.42 -4.71 8.43
C ASP A 7 10.41 -4.03 7.46
N ARG A 8 9.97 -3.00 6.72
CA ARG A 8 10.78 -2.37 5.67
C ARG A 8 10.99 -0.88 5.92
N THR A 9 12.17 -0.41 5.54
CA THR A 9 12.51 1.02 5.48
C THR A 9 12.37 1.50 4.04
N TYR A 10 11.57 2.53 3.85
CA TYR A 10 11.33 3.17 2.57
C TYR A 10 12.04 4.52 2.53
N GLY A 11 12.56 4.87 1.37
CA GLY A 11 13.08 6.19 1.05
C GLY A 11 12.15 6.90 0.08
N LYS A 12 12.09 8.21 0.19
CA LYS A 12 11.43 9.09 -0.76
C LYS A 12 12.34 10.25 -1.09
N ASP A 13 12.65 10.38 -2.37
CA ASP A 13 13.41 11.49 -2.93
C ASP A 13 12.60 12.18 -4.03
N GLY A 14 12.01 13.33 -3.69
CA GLY A 14 11.00 13.98 -4.52
C GLY A 14 9.82 13.04 -4.82
N ASN A 15 9.68 12.67 -6.10
CA ASN A 15 8.66 11.72 -6.59
C ASN A 15 9.18 10.28 -6.73
N LYS A 16 10.48 10.04 -6.49
CA LYS A 16 11.08 8.71 -6.58
C LYS A 16 10.89 7.97 -5.26
N LEU A 17 10.49 6.71 -5.36
CA LEU A 17 10.39 5.80 -4.23
C LEU A 17 11.61 4.89 -4.22
N LEU A 18 12.17 4.73 -3.03
CA LEU A 18 13.32 3.89 -2.77
C LEU A 18 12.96 2.89 -1.67
N VAL A 19 13.64 1.75 -1.65
CA VAL A 19 13.54 0.77 -0.56
C VAL A 19 14.94 0.42 -0.06
N TRP A 20 15.11 0.37 1.25
CA TRP A 20 16.33 -0.15 1.84
C TRP A 20 16.43 -1.65 1.61
N ASP A 21 17.54 -2.11 1.05
CA ASP A 21 17.86 -3.53 0.94
C ASP A 21 19.12 -3.85 1.73
N SER A 22 18.96 -4.56 2.84
CA SER A 22 20.07 -4.98 3.71
C SER A 22 21.01 -5.99 3.04
N GLY A 23 20.59 -6.66 1.96
CA GLY A 23 21.49 -7.55 1.22
C GLY A 23 22.49 -6.79 0.34
N TRP A 24 22.18 -5.54 0.01
CA TRP A 24 22.97 -4.69 -0.88
C TRP A 24 23.53 -3.46 -0.13
N ASP A 25 23.16 -3.30 1.15
CA ASP A 25 23.45 -2.15 2.01
C ASP A 25 23.19 -0.80 1.32
N THR A 26 22.08 -0.73 0.57
CA THR A 26 21.76 0.45 -0.24
C THR A 26 20.26 0.61 -0.43
N PHE A 27 19.84 1.86 -0.63
CA PHE A 27 18.50 2.16 -1.11
C PHE A 27 18.41 1.84 -2.60
N ARG A 28 17.37 1.11 -3.00
CA ARG A 28 17.11 0.76 -4.41
C ARG A 28 15.84 1.41 -4.91
N PRO A 29 15.81 1.87 -6.18
CA PRO A 29 14.64 2.46 -6.76
C PRO A 29 13.53 1.41 -6.93
N VAL A 30 12.30 1.88 -6.76
CA VAL A 30 11.09 1.10 -6.97
C VAL A 30 10.14 1.93 -7.83
N ASP A 31 9.58 1.33 -8.87
CA ASP A 31 8.62 2.00 -9.74
C ASP A 31 7.34 2.33 -8.96
N LYS A 32 6.76 1.31 -8.30
CA LYS A 32 5.56 1.46 -7.48
C LYS A 32 5.55 0.55 -6.26
N ILE A 33 4.92 1.03 -5.20
CA ILE A 33 4.55 0.20 -4.05
C ILE A 33 3.06 -0.06 -4.16
N VAL A 34 2.65 -1.33 -4.11
CA VAL A 34 1.28 -1.76 -4.39
C VAL A 34 0.80 -2.76 -3.36
N TRP A 35 -0.51 -2.86 -3.19
CA TRP A 35 -1.14 -3.90 -2.41
C TRP A 35 -1.61 -5.05 -3.31
N ASN A 36 -1.22 -6.28 -2.96
CA ASN A 36 -1.62 -7.47 -3.68
C ASN A 36 -2.80 -8.16 -2.97
N PRO A 37 -4.02 -8.16 -3.56
CA PRO A 37 -5.20 -8.76 -2.93
C PRO A 37 -5.10 -10.27 -2.74
N VAL A 38 -4.31 -10.96 -3.57
CA VAL A 38 -4.18 -12.43 -3.55
C VAL A 38 -3.29 -12.85 -2.39
N ARG A 39 -2.16 -12.16 -2.21
CA ARG A 39 -1.20 -12.44 -1.13
C ARG A 39 -1.49 -11.68 0.16
N LYS A 40 -2.37 -10.68 0.11
CA LYS A 40 -2.80 -9.83 1.23
C LYS A 40 -1.67 -9.00 1.84
N ASP A 41 -0.65 -8.69 1.04
CA ASP A 41 0.56 -7.99 1.45
C ASP A 41 0.85 -6.77 0.56
N VAL A 42 1.73 -5.89 1.05
CA VAL A 42 2.31 -4.81 0.27
C VAL A 42 3.53 -5.34 -0.47
N GLN A 43 3.60 -5.09 -1.78
CA GLN A 43 4.64 -5.56 -2.67
C GLN A 43 5.29 -4.40 -3.40
N LEU A 44 6.54 -4.61 -3.80
CA LEU A 44 7.32 -3.69 -4.60
C LEU A 44 7.23 -4.11 -6.05
N LEU A 45 6.94 -3.15 -6.92
CA LEU A 45 7.05 -3.32 -8.37
C LEU A 45 8.31 -2.61 -8.83
N TYR A 46 9.24 -3.41 -9.34
CA TYR A 46 10.48 -2.91 -9.93
C TYR A 46 10.34 -2.63 -11.43
N GLY A 47 9.34 -3.22 -12.10
CA GLY A 47 9.06 -2.97 -13.51
C GLY A 47 10.28 -3.25 -14.39
N GLN A 48 10.72 -2.23 -15.13
CA GLN A 48 11.87 -2.32 -16.04
C GLN A 48 13.22 -2.40 -15.32
N LEU A 49 13.32 -1.94 -14.06
CA LEU A 49 14.56 -1.93 -13.29
C LEU A 49 15.16 -3.32 -13.10
N CYS A 50 14.32 -4.37 -13.15
CA CYS A 50 14.75 -5.77 -13.02
C CYS A 50 14.42 -6.60 -14.27
N SER A 51 14.37 -5.98 -15.46
CA SER A 51 13.96 -6.67 -16.69
C SER A 51 15.02 -7.62 -17.26
N GLU A 52 16.31 -7.29 -17.10
CA GLU A 52 17.44 -8.10 -17.58
C GLU A 52 18.43 -8.37 -16.44
N LEU A 53 18.65 -9.65 -16.12
CA LEU A 53 19.47 -10.06 -14.97
C LEU A 53 20.96 -9.73 -15.16
N PHE A 54 21.42 -9.68 -16.41
CA PHE A 54 22.81 -9.38 -16.76
C PHE A 54 23.07 -7.89 -17.00
N ASP A 55 22.10 -7.03 -16.71
CA ASP A 55 22.32 -5.59 -16.73
C ASP A 55 23.35 -5.21 -15.66
N THR A 56 24.35 -4.43 -16.04
CA THR A 56 25.34 -3.86 -15.13
C THR A 56 24.66 -3.05 -14.01
N ASN A 57 23.54 -2.40 -14.33
CA ASN A 57 22.78 -1.58 -13.41
C ASN A 57 21.50 -2.28 -12.91
N TYR A 58 21.49 -3.61 -12.87
CA TYR A 58 20.33 -4.40 -12.44
C TYR A 58 19.77 -3.92 -11.09
N GLY A 59 18.48 -3.63 -11.07
CA GLY A 59 17.77 -3.13 -9.89
C GLY A 59 17.93 -1.63 -9.61
N PHE A 60 18.84 -0.94 -10.29
CA PHE A 60 19.02 0.51 -10.19
C PHE A 60 18.59 1.28 -11.44
N GLY A 61 18.77 0.70 -12.63
CA GLY A 61 18.65 1.45 -13.89
C GLY A 61 19.64 2.61 -13.93
N ASP A 62 19.23 3.76 -14.48
CA ASP A 62 20.12 4.91 -14.69
C ASP A 62 20.36 5.77 -13.44
N VAL A 63 19.82 5.39 -12.27
CA VAL A 63 19.82 6.23 -11.05
C VAL A 63 20.69 5.65 -9.91
N GLN A 64 21.67 4.82 -10.24
CA GLN A 64 22.53 4.17 -9.25
C GLN A 64 23.27 5.19 -8.36
N ASP A 65 23.91 6.20 -8.96
CA ASP A 65 24.68 7.20 -8.23
C ASP A 65 23.80 7.99 -7.25
N GLU A 66 22.60 8.39 -7.68
CA GLU A 66 21.61 9.07 -6.82
C GLU A 66 21.18 8.20 -5.63
N CYS A 67 21.08 6.88 -5.84
CA CYS A 67 20.72 5.93 -4.79
C CYS A 67 21.82 5.75 -3.76
N VAL A 68 23.08 5.77 -4.19
CA VAL A 68 24.26 5.75 -3.30
C VAL A 68 24.31 7.05 -2.50
N GLU A 69 24.18 8.21 -3.16
CA GLU A 69 24.14 9.51 -2.48
C GLU A 69 23.01 9.60 -1.44
N PHE A 70 21.82 9.09 -1.79
CA PHE A 70 20.70 9.02 -0.86
C PHE A 70 21.01 8.08 0.32
N THR A 71 21.67 6.96 0.05
CA THR A 71 22.08 6.02 1.09
C THR A 71 23.04 6.67 2.07
N ASP A 72 24.13 7.25 1.59
CA ASP A 72 25.14 7.89 2.44
C ASP A 72 24.55 8.98 3.33
N LYS A 73 23.54 9.69 2.82
CA LYS A 73 22.82 10.73 3.56
C LYS A 73 21.97 10.19 4.71
N PHE A 74 21.43 8.98 4.60
CA PHE A 74 20.39 8.47 5.51
C PHE A 74 20.77 7.19 6.24
N ILE A 75 21.94 6.60 5.96
CA ILE A 75 22.37 5.31 6.50
C ILE A 75 22.41 5.28 8.03
N SER A 76 22.82 6.39 8.67
CA SER A 76 22.84 6.51 10.13
C SER A 76 21.46 6.51 10.77
N ASP A 77 20.43 6.85 10.00
CA ASP A 77 19.08 7.13 10.49
C ASP A 77 18.12 5.96 10.20
N ILE A 78 18.57 4.89 9.56
CA ILE A 78 17.72 3.77 9.14
C ILE A 78 17.00 3.12 10.32
N GLU A 79 17.72 2.91 11.44
CA GLU A 79 17.14 2.28 12.63
C GLU A 79 16.16 3.21 13.36
N SER A 80 16.46 4.52 13.37
CA SER A 80 15.69 5.57 14.03
C SER A 80 14.61 6.20 13.15
N ALA A 81 14.46 5.72 11.92
CA ALA A 81 13.50 6.23 10.96
C ALA A 81 12.06 6.21 11.51
N PRO A 82 11.26 7.25 11.24
CA PRO A 82 9.90 7.37 11.77
C PRO A 82 9.03 6.19 11.30
N VAL A 83 8.30 5.59 12.23
CA VAL A 83 7.39 4.47 11.94
C VAL A 83 6.02 5.01 11.55
N LEU A 84 5.55 4.60 10.39
CA LEU A 84 4.18 4.84 9.92
C LEU A 84 3.31 3.71 10.47
N GLU A 85 2.42 4.02 11.41
CA GLU A 85 1.62 3.00 12.11
C GLU A 85 0.40 2.58 11.30
N THR A 86 -0.17 3.52 10.53
CA THR A 86 -1.40 3.27 9.77
C THR A 86 -1.15 3.15 8.27
N ILE A 87 -2.02 2.39 7.61
CA ILE A 87 -2.00 2.21 6.16
C ILE A 87 -2.30 3.53 5.43
N ASP A 88 -3.18 4.36 6.00
CA ASP A 88 -3.56 5.64 5.38
C ASP A 88 -2.39 6.64 5.43
N GLU A 89 -1.65 6.70 6.54
CA GLU A 89 -0.40 7.46 6.65
C GLU A 89 0.65 6.95 5.66
N PHE A 90 0.78 5.62 5.53
CA PHE A 90 1.70 5.01 4.58
C PHE A 90 1.42 5.44 3.14
N TRP A 91 0.18 5.29 2.67
CA TRP A 91 -0.16 5.67 1.30
C TRP A 91 -0.02 7.16 1.04
N ALA A 92 -0.44 8.00 1.99
CA ALA A 92 -0.26 9.44 1.91
C ALA A 92 1.23 9.82 1.82
N TRP A 93 2.08 9.17 2.62
CA TRP A 93 3.52 9.37 2.59
C TRP A 93 4.13 8.97 1.24
N THR A 94 3.71 7.85 0.63
CA THR A 94 4.23 7.45 -0.69
C THR A 94 3.98 8.51 -1.77
N GLY A 95 2.87 9.24 -1.68
CA GLY A 95 2.46 10.22 -2.70
C GLY A 95 2.09 9.61 -4.06
N GLN A 96 1.91 8.29 -4.12
CA GLN A 96 1.43 7.61 -5.32
C GLN A 96 -0.06 7.90 -5.54
N PRO A 97 -0.55 7.87 -6.79
CA PRO A 97 -1.98 7.96 -7.07
C PRO A 97 -2.70 6.74 -6.49
N THR A 98 -3.55 6.98 -5.49
CA THR A 98 -4.36 5.94 -4.84
C THR A 98 -5.76 5.87 -5.44
N GLU A 99 -6.37 4.69 -5.35
CA GLU A 99 -7.76 4.48 -5.68
C GLU A 99 -8.55 4.03 -4.45
N TRP A 100 -9.81 4.46 -4.37
CA TRP A 100 -10.72 3.98 -3.34
C TRP A 100 -11.09 2.52 -3.57
N PHE A 101 -10.55 1.64 -2.73
CA PHE A 101 -10.87 0.23 -2.68
C PHE A 101 -11.79 -0.06 -1.49
N TYR A 102 -13.09 0.03 -1.76
CA TYR A 102 -14.18 -0.11 -0.80
C TYR A 102 -14.09 0.89 0.35
N ASP A 103 -13.39 0.56 1.43
CA ASP A 103 -13.26 1.35 2.66
C ASP A 103 -11.89 2.01 2.83
N ARG A 104 -10.92 1.76 1.93
CA ARG A 104 -9.54 2.27 2.05
C ARG A 104 -9.01 2.83 0.75
N GLN A 105 -8.08 3.77 0.83
CA GLN A 105 -7.29 4.21 -0.32
C GLN A 105 -6.06 3.30 -0.44
N ILE A 106 -5.86 2.69 -1.61
CA ILE A 106 -4.71 1.82 -1.85
C ILE A 106 -4.23 1.99 -3.30
N VAL A 107 -3.00 1.56 -3.56
CA VAL A 107 -2.51 1.33 -4.93
C VAL A 107 -2.63 -0.16 -5.23
N LEU A 108 -3.46 -0.55 -6.20
CA LEU A 108 -3.72 -1.96 -6.48
C LEU A 108 -2.64 -2.57 -7.38
N HIS A 109 -2.21 -3.79 -7.09
CA HIS A 109 -1.22 -4.51 -7.91
C HIS A 109 -1.73 -4.75 -9.34
N PRO A 110 -0.96 -4.47 -10.41
CA PRO A 110 -1.42 -4.55 -11.80
C PRO A 110 -1.82 -5.96 -12.25
N CYS A 111 -1.18 -7.00 -11.69
CA CYS A 111 -1.58 -8.39 -11.96
C CYS A 111 -2.95 -8.78 -11.38
N SER A 112 -3.59 -7.96 -10.52
CA SER A 112 -4.99 -8.18 -10.20
C SER A 112 -5.81 -7.74 -11.42
N GLN A 113 -6.14 -8.69 -12.28
CA GLN A 113 -6.82 -8.46 -13.57
C GLN A 113 -8.09 -7.60 -13.45
N LYS A 114 -8.76 -7.62 -12.29
CA LYS A 114 -9.92 -6.80 -11.95
C LYS A 114 -9.87 -6.43 -10.47
N LYS A 115 -10.48 -5.30 -10.13
CA LYS A 115 -10.85 -4.96 -8.74
C LYS A 115 -11.67 -6.12 -8.17
N PRO A 116 -11.23 -6.79 -7.08
CA PRO A 116 -12.00 -7.86 -6.47
C PRO A 116 -13.44 -7.41 -6.18
N SER A 117 -14.40 -8.30 -6.40
CA SER A 117 -15.79 -8.09 -6.04
C SER A 117 -15.95 -7.90 -4.52
N ARG A 118 -17.09 -7.37 -4.07
CA ARG A 118 -17.30 -7.11 -2.63
C ARG A 118 -17.26 -8.40 -1.81
N ALA A 119 -17.70 -9.52 -2.38
CA ALA A 119 -17.66 -10.81 -1.69
C ALA A 119 -16.22 -11.32 -1.55
N GLU A 120 -15.43 -11.24 -2.63
CA GLU A 120 -14.00 -11.57 -2.61
C GLU A 120 -13.24 -10.66 -1.64
N TYR A 121 -13.52 -9.36 -1.65
CA TYR A 121 -12.94 -8.41 -0.72
C TYR A 121 -13.19 -8.78 0.74
N LEU A 122 -14.45 -9.07 1.10
CA LEU A 122 -14.80 -9.50 2.45
C LEU A 122 -14.08 -10.80 2.82
N HIS A 123 -13.95 -11.74 1.89
CA HIS A 123 -13.20 -12.98 2.11
C HIS A 123 -11.69 -12.73 2.32
N ILE A 124 -11.09 -11.90 1.47
CA ILE A 124 -9.68 -11.51 1.55
C ILE A 124 -9.38 -10.88 2.91
N MET A 125 -10.20 -9.93 3.35
CA MET A 125 -10.03 -9.21 4.61
C MET A 125 -10.51 -9.98 5.85
N ASN A 126 -11.00 -11.22 5.68
CA ASN A 126 -11.61 -12.02 6.74
C ASN A 126 -12.75 -11.27 7.47
N LEU A 127 -13.56 -10.55 6.70
CA LEU A 127 -14.71 -9.77 7.16
C LEU A 127 -16.01 -10.50 6.82
N ARG A 128 -17.03 -10.32 7.67
CA ARG A 128 -18.38 -10.81 7.39
C ARG A 128 -19.23 -9.69 6.80
N ALA A 129 -20.01 -10.02 5.76
CA ALA A 129 -21.01 -9.09 5.23
C ALA A 129 -21.99 -8.70 6.34
N LYS A 130 -22.08 -7.41 6.66
CA LYS A 130 -23.12 -6.87 7.53
C LYS A 130 -24.39 -6.70 6.71
N THR A 131 -25.36 -7.60 6.87
CA THR A 131 -26.72 -7.37 6.39
C THR A 131 -27.47 -6.54 7.43
N ALA A 132 -28.18 -5.49 7.00
CA ALA A 132 -29.12 -4.81 7.87
C ALA A 132 -30.03 -5.86 8.53
N LYS A 133 -30.15 -5.84 9.86
CA LYS A 133 -31.07 -6.74 10.58
C LYS A 133 -32.43 -6.60 9.91
N ARG A 134 -33.04 -7.73 9.49
CA ARG A 134 -34.39 -7.72 8.91
C ARG A 134 -35.27 -6.90 9.84
N ILE A 135 -35.95 -5.88 9.29
CA ILE A 135 -36.96 -5.12 10.02
C ILE A 135 -37.91 -6.16 10.64
N PRO A 136 -38.14 -6.15 11.96
CA PRO A 136 -39.07 -7.07 12.59
C PRO A 136 -40.41 -6.99 11.85
N ARG A 137 -40.89 -8.12 11.31
CA ARG A 137 -42.15 -8.19 10.54
C ARG A 137 -43.40 -7.85 11.37
N GLN A 138 -43.23 -7.51 12.64
CA GLN A 138 -44.29 -7.26 13.62
C GLN A 138 -44.26 -5.85 14.23
N ILE A 139 -43.71 -4.85 13.55
CA ILE A 139 -43.98 -3.45 13.94
C ILE A 139 -45.41 -3.11 13.50
N ARG A 140 -46.40 -3.60 14.25
CA ARG A 140 -47.78 -3.06 14.23
C ARG A 140 -47.72 -1.71 14.93
N GLY A 141 -47.33 -0.68 14.20
CA GLY A 141 -47.47 0.69 14.69
C GLY A 141 -48.95 1.00 14.87
N THR A 142 -49.41 1.18 16.10
CA THR A 142 -50.71 1.79 16.36
C THR A 142 -50.63 3.26 15.94
N LEU A 143 -51.10 3.58 14.74
CA LEU A 143 -51.40 4.96 14.36
C LEU A 143 -52.42 5.50 15.37
N LYS A 144 -51.99 6.42 16.26
CA LYS A 144 -52.92 7.19 17.09
C LYS A 144 -53.80 8.01 16.15
N ARG A 145 -55.05 7.59 15.96
CA ARG A 145 -56.07 8.41 15.32
C ARG A 145 -56.22 9.69 16.13
N ARG A 146 -55.99 10.83 15.48
CA ARG A 146 -56.28 12.15 16.04
C ARG A 146 -57.79 12.23 16.22
N LYS A 147 -58.26 12.43 17.46
CA LYS A 147 -59.69 12.67 17.73
C LYS A 147 -60.07 14.00 17.05
N GLN A 148 -61.14 13.97 16.26
CA GLN A 148 -61.83 15.16 15.75
C GLN A 148 -62.50 15.89 16.90
#